data_AF-A0A8R2BBG1-F1
#
_entry.id   AF-A0A8R2BBG1-F1
#
_cell.length_a   1.000
_cell.length_b   1.000
_cell.length_c   1.000
_cell.angle_alpha   90.00
_cell.angle_beta   90.00
_cell.angle_gamma   90.00
#
_symmetry.space_group_name_H-M   'P 1'
#
loop_
_entity.id
_entity.type
_entity.pdbx_description
1 polymer ?
#
loop_
_entity_poly.entity_id
_entity_poly.type
_entity_poly.pdbx_seq_one_letter_code
_entity_poly.pdbx_strand_id
1 'polypeptide(L)'
;MSGRRFEQLLNSFSVEYADKIVSADGPMKKLEPMYTMLIDNFQNAFYPRIELSLDESLLLHRGRLGFRQYIKGKKAKYGIKFDELCCPDGYILNIEMYKGKQFSSAALTSKIDNLVLRLIAPYLNKGHHLFMDNYYNSVNLSNLLLKHKTHTTGTLRSNRRGNPKCVVQKKLKPGDHIWKRQNSVYISKWKDKRDVLCITTN
;
A
#
# COMPACT_ATOMS: atom_id res chain seq x y z
N MET A 1 -38.14 -7.95 5.19
CA MET A 1 -38.05 -6.54 5.64
C MET A 1 -38.78 -5.67 4.61
N SER A 2 -39.59 -4.68 5.03
CA SER A 2 -40.24 -3.77 4.08
C SER A 2 -39.28 -2.69 3.57
N GLY A 3 -39.53 -2.15 2.37
CA GLY A 3 -38.69 -1.07 1.81
C GLY A 3 -38.57 0.15 2.73
N ARG A 4 -39.70 0.58 3.31
CA ARG A 4 -39.72 1.67 4.31
C ARG A 4 -38.85 1.37 5.53
N ARG A 5 -38.85 0.13 6.02
CA ARG A 5 -38.02 -0.27 7.15
C ARG A 5 -36.53 -0.27 6.78
N PHE A 6 -36.19 -0.71 5.57
CA PHE A 6 -34.82 -0.68 5.07
C PHE A 6 -34.26 0.75 4.99
N GLU A 7 -35.00 1.69 4.42
CA GLU A 7 -34.59 3.11 4.33
C GLU A 7 -34.40 3.76 5.70
N GLN A 8 -35.30 3.47 6.64
CA GLN A 8 -35.16 3.95 8.02
C GLN A 8 -33.87 3.45 8.66
N LEU A 9 -33.56 2.15 8.52
CA LEU A 9 -32.33 1.57 9.06
C LEU A 9 -31.10 2.16 8.38
N LEU A 10 -31.12 2.34 7.06
CA LEU A 10 -29.99 2.89 6.30
C LEU A 10 -29.68 4.34 6.72
N ASN A 11 -30.70 5.16 6.92
CA ASN A 11 -30.54 6.57 7.31
C ASN A 11 -30.15 6.77 8.78
N SER A 12 -30.41 5.77 9.63
CA SER A 12 -30.08 5.81 11.06
C SER A 12 -28.87 4.96 11.43
N PHE A 13 -28.22 4.29 10.47
CA PHE A 13 -27.04 3.48 10.74
C PHE A 13 -25.87 4.36 11.20
N SER A 14 -25.41 4.11 12.42
CA SER A 14 -24.25 4.76 13.02
C SER A 14 -23.39 3.70 13.72
N VAL A 15 -22.08 3.87 13.63
CA VAL A 15 -21.07 3.03 14.28
C VAL A 15 -20.28 3.81 15.34
N GLU A 16 -20.77 4.99 15.69
CA GLU A 16 -20.24 5.79 16.78
C GLU A 16 -20.68 5.18 18.11
N TYR A 17 -19.71 4.70 18.90
CA TYR A 17 -19.96 4.10 20.21
C TYR A 17 -20.00 5.22 21.26
N ALA A 18 -21.18 5.49 21.81
CA ALA A 18 -21.38 6.57 22.79
C ALA A 18 -20.48 6.46 24.04
N ASP A 19 -20.12 5.23 24.44
CA ASP A 19 -19.49 4.96 25.73
C ASP A 19 -17.97 4.69 25.65
N LYS A 20 -17.37 4.75 24.45
CA LYS A 20 -15.92 4.56 24.29
C LYS A 20 -15.24 5.91 24.04
N ILE A 21 -14.30 6.27 24.90
CA ILE A 21 -13.40 7.41 24.67
C ILE A 21 -12.57 7.08 23.43
N VAL A 22 -12.95 7.66 22.28
CA VAL A 22 -12.15 7.56 21.07
C VAL A 22 -10.97 8.51 21.20
N SER A 23 -9.79 7.97 21.45
CA SER A 23 -8.51 8.71 21.46
C SER A 23 -8.09 9.22 20.09
N ALA A 24 -8.70 8.73 19.01
CA ALA A 24 -8.39 9.12 17.65
C ALA A 24 -9.00 10.49 17.30
N ASP A 25 -8.12 11.45 17.01
CA ASP A 25 -8.49 12.72 16.39
C ASP A 25 -8.54 12.58 14.85
N GLY A 26 -9.34 13.41 14.20
CA GLY A 26 -9.43 13.50 12.74
C GLY A 26 -10.56 12.69 12.07
N PRO A 27 -10.49 12.51 10.74
CA PRO A 27 -11.63 12.09 9.91
C PRO A 27 -12.16 10.68 10.20
N MET A 28 -11.38 9.84 10.86
CA MET A 28 -11.74 8.44 11.15
C MET A 28 -12.31 8.24 12.55
N LYS A 29 -12.42 9.26 13.39
CA LYS A 29 -12.86 9.14 14.79
C LYS A 29 -14.08 8.22 14.98
N LYS A 30 -15.12 8.38 14.15
CA LYS A 30 -16.35 7.57 14.25
C LYS A 30 -16.18 6.13 13.77
N LEU A 31 -15.29 5.89 12.81
CA LEU A 31 -15.09 4.60 12.17
C LEU A 31 -13.98 3.78 12.84
N GLU A 32 -13.04 4.43 13.52
CA GLU A 32 -11.81 3.79 14.05
C GLU A 32 -12.12 2.54 14.90
N PRO A 33 -13.10 2.52 15.82
CA PRO A 33 -13.36 1.32 16.63
C PRO A 33 -13.81 0.12 15.80
N MET A 34 -14.70 0.32 14.82
CA MET A 34 -15.15 -0.73 13.92
C MET A 34 -14.01 -1.13 12.95
N TYR A 35 -13.26 -0.15 12.47
CA TYR A 35 -12.16 -0.36 11.53
C TYR A 35 -11.05 -1.21 12.15
N THR A 36 -10.62 -0.89 13.36
CA THR A 36 -9.63 -1.68 14.13
C THR A 36 -10.16 -3.08 14.39
N MET A 37 -11.41 -3.22 14.84
CA MET A 37 -12.02 -4.54 15.06
C MET A 37 -12.02 -5.40 13.79
N LEU A 38 -12.31 -4.83 12.62
CA LEU A 38 -12.27 -5.55 11.35
C LEU A 38 -10.86 -5.99 10.99
N ILE A 39 -9.87 -5.09 11.12
CA ILE A 39 -8.46 -5.42 10.86
C ILE A 39 -7.98 -6.53 11.79
N ASP A 40 -8.27 -6.43 13.09
CA ASP A 40 -7.90 -7.45 14.08
C ASP A 40 -8.52 -8.81 13.71
N ASN A 41 -9.78 -8.82 13.29
CA ASN A 41 -10.45 -10.04 12.84
C ASN A 41 -9.79 -10.61 11.58
N PHE A 42 -9.42 -9.78 10.60
CA PHE A 42 -8.75 -10.24 9.39
C PHE A 42 -7.37 -10.84 9.71
N GLN A 43 -6.59 -10.18 10.57
CA GLN A 43 -5.27 -10.64 10.95
C GLN A 43 -5.29 -11.94 11.78
N ASN A 44 -6.33 -12.13 12.61
CA ASN A 44 -6.48 -13.33 13.43
C ASN A 44 -7.09 -14.50 12.67
N ALA A 45 -7.93 -14.25 11.66
CA ALA A 45 -8.62 -15.30 10.93
C ALA A 45 -7.71 -16.07 9.96
N PHE A 46 -6.63 -15.46 9.49
CA PHE A 46 -5.76 -16.09 8.49
C PHE A 46 -4.29 -15.69 8.64
N TYR A 47 -3.40 -16.69 8.63
CA TYR A 47 -1.97 -16.47 8.52
C TYR A 47 -1.50 -16.69 7.08
N PRO A 48 -0.82 -15.72 6.46
CA PRO A 48 -0.47 -15.79 5.05
C PRO A 48 0.70 -16.72 4.74
N ARG A 49 0.82 -17.09 3.47
CA ARG A 49 2.02 -17.75 2.91
C ARG A 49 3.17 -16.76 2.73
N ILE A 50 4.22 -17.18 2.05
CA ILE A 50 5.43 -16.37 1.83
C ILE A 50 5.08 -15.12 1.03
N GLU A 51 4.32 -15.25 -0.05
CA GLU A 51 4.04 -14.16 -0.98
C GLU A 51 2.94 -13.23 -0.45
N LEU A 52 3.22 -11.94 -0.46
CA LEU A 52 2.30 -10.86 -0.09
C LEU A 52 2.25 -9.82 -1.20
N SER A 53 1.12 -9.18 -1.41
CA SER A 53 0.94 -8.11 -2.40
C SER A 53 0.50 -6.83 -1.69
N LEU A 54 1.06 -5.69 -2.08
CA LEU A 54 0.61 -4.37 -1.63
C LEU A 54 0.26 -3.50 -2.83
N ASP A 55 -0.99 -3.02 -2.84
CA ASP A 55 -1.54 -2.18 -3.89
C ASP A 55 -2.62 -1.24 -3.32
N GLU A 56 -3.10 -0.30 -4.15
CA GLU A 56 -4.19 0.58 -3.78
C GLU A 56 -5.56 0.17 -4.35
N SER A 57 -6.59 0.30 -3.51
CA SER A 57 -7.99 0.21 -3.89
C SER A 57 -8.69 1.57 -3.79
N LEU A 58 -9.80 1.74 -4.51
CA LEU A 58 -10.55 2.99 -4.53
C LEU A 58 -12.06 2.71 -4.47
N LEU A 59 -12.65 2.96 -3.30
CA LEU A 59 -14.08 2.84 -3.09
C LEU A 59 -14.79 4.05 -3.69
N LEU A 60 -15.66 3.83 -4.67
CA LEU A 60 -16.42 4.89 -5.35
C LEU A 60 -17.21 5.71 -4.33
N HIS A 61 -16.92 7.01 -4.25
CA HIS A 61 -17.65 7.94 -3.40
C HIS A 61 -17.65 9.34 -4.02
N ARG A 62 -18.84 9.88 -4.28
CA ARG A 62 -19.03 11.22 -4.88
C ARG A 62 -19.56 12.27 -3.91
N GLY A 63 -19.88 11.89 -2.67
CA GLY A 63 -20.33 12.81 -1.63
C GLY A 63 -19.25 13.80 -1.21
N ARG A 64 -19.66 14.72 -0.31
CA ARG A 64 -18.76 15.71 0.30
C ARG A 64 -17.90 15.03 1.34
N LEU A 65 -16.62 14.83 1.02
CA LEU A 65 -15.65 14.20 1.91
C LEU A 65 -14.28 14.87 1.74
N GLY A 66 -13.70 15.37 2.83
CA GLY A 66 -12.49 16.20 2.81
C GLY A 66 -11.22 15.49 2.31
N PHE A 67 -11.15 14.17 2.44
CA PHE A 67 -10.01 13.34 2.03
C PHE A 67 -10.31 12.47 0.80
N ARG A 68 -11.38 12.78 0.05
CA ARG A 68 -11.69 12.12 -1.22
C ARG A 68 -10.50 12.25 -2.18
N GLN A 69 -10.15 11.16 -2.85
CA GLN A 69 -9.08 11.12 -3.84
C GLN A 69 -9.63 11.08 -5.26
N TYR A 70 -8.87 11.68 -6.18
CA TYR A 70 -9.08 11.54 -7.61
C TYR A 70 -7.92 10.74 -8.22
N ILE A 71 -8.21 9.58 -8.80
CA ILE A 71 -7.22 8.72 -9.46
C ILE A 71 -7.63 8.54 -10.92
N LYS A 72 -6.93 9.24 -11.83
CA LYS A 72 -7.27 9.29 -13.27
C LYS A 72 -7.37 7.90 -13.92
N GLY A 73 -6.53 6.96 -13.48
CA GLY A 73 -6.41 5.62 -14.08
C GLY A 73 -7.44 4.58 -13.61
N LYS A 74 -8.19 4.85 -12.53
CA LYS A 74 -9.19 3.90 -12.01
C LYS A 74 -10.56 4.17 -12.65
N LYS A 75 -11.37 3.11 -12.82
CA LYS A 75 -12.74 3.20 -13.38
C LYS A 75 -13.61 4.15 -12.54
N ALA A 76 -13.62 3.95 -11.23
CA ALA A 76 -14.15 4.92 -10.28
C ALA A 76 -13.11 6.01 -10.04
N LYS A 77 -13.15 7.12 -10.79
CA LYS A 77 -12.10 8.14 -10.67
C LYS A 77 -12.10 8.89 -9.34
N TYR A 78 -13.24 8.97 -8.65
CA TYR A 78 -13.41 9.69 -7.38
C TYR A 78 -13.83 8.72 -6.28
N GLY A 79 -13.12 8.75 -5.16
CA GLY A 79 -13.43 7.80 -4.08
C GLY A 79 -12.59 7.95 -2.83
N ILE A 80 -12.77 6.99 -1.93
CA ILE A 80 -11.95 6.79 -0.73
C ILE A 80 -10.85 5.82 -1.09
N LYS A 81 -9.60 6.27 -1.00
CA LYS A 81 -8.43 5.44 -1.32
C LYS A 81 -8.06 4.60 -0.10
N PHE A 82 -7.78 3.32 -0.33
CA PHE A 82 -7.16 2.43 0.64
C PHE A 82 -5.84 1.91 0.06
N ASP A 83 -4.86 1.72 0.93
CA ASP A 83 -3.65 0.97 0.65
C ASP A 83 -3.79 -0.37 1.38
N GLU A 84 -3.72 -1.48 0.65
CA GLU A 84 -4.11 -2.82 1.12
C GLU A 84 -2.93 -3.77 1.02
N LEU A 85 -2.71 -4.55 2.08
CA LEU A 85 -1.80 -5.70 2.11
C LEU A 85 -2.63 -6.96 1.97
N CYS A 86 -2.40 -7.73 0.92
CA CYS A 86 -3.18 -8.90 0.58
C CYS A 86 -2.31 -10.13 0.34
N CYS A 87 -2.94 -11.29 0.45
CA CYS A 87 -2.42 -12.55 -0.03
C CYS A 87 -2.63 -12.69 -1.56
N PRO A 88 -1.95 -13.63 -2.24
CA PRO A 88 -2.10 -13.83 -3.67
C PRO A 88 -3.51 -14.28 -4.10
N ASP A 89 -4.26 -14.90 -3.19
CA ASP A 89 -5.65 -15.31 -3.37
C ASP A 89 -6.66 -14.17 -3.14
N GLY A 90 -6.18 -12.97 -2.80
CA GLY A 90 -7.01 -11.79 -2.56
C GLY A 90 -7.47 -11.61 -1.12
N TYR A 91 -7.05 -12.47 -0.18
CA TYR A 91 -7.36 -12.26 1.23
C TYR A 91 -6.66 -11.00 1.77
N ILE A 92 -7.42 -10.09 2.37
CA ILE A 92 -6.89 -8.85 2.91
C ILE A 92 -6.38 -9.07 4.33
N LEU A 93 -5.10 -8.79 4.54
CA LEU A 93 -4.42 -8.92 5.84
C LEU A 93 -4.42 -7.61 6.61
N ASN A 94 -4.18 -6.50 5.92
CA ASN A 94 -4.13 -5.19 6.54
C ASN A 94 -4.55 -4.12 5.55
N ILE A 95 -5.12 -3.03 6.05
CA ILE A 95 -5.64 -1.92 5.24
C ILE A 95 -5.27 -0.62 5.94
N GLU A 96 -4.89 0.39 5.19
CA GLU A 96 -4.77 1.75 5.67
C GLU A 96 -5.57 2.70 4.77
N MET A 97 -6.55 3.40 5.35
CA MET A 97 -7.34 4.39 4.63
C MET A 97 -6.56 5.70 4.48
N TYR A 98 -6.61 6.32 3.31
CA TYR A 98 -6.07 7.67 3.11
C TYR A 98 -6.88 8.72 3.90
N LYS A 99 -6.23 9.35 4.89
CA LYS A 99 -6.85 10.36 5.79
C LYS A 99 -6.57 11.82 5.39
N GLY A 100 -6.09 12.09 4.18
CA GLY A 100 -5.71 13.44 3.74
C GLY A 100 -4.22 13.76 3.94
N LYS A 101 -3.85 15.03 3.71
CA LYS A 101 -2.47 15.50 3.95
C LYS A 101 -2.22 15.58 5.46
N GLN A 102 -1.51 14.59 6.00
CA GLN A 102 -0.97 14.68 7.35
C GLN A 102 0.39 15.39 7.33
N PHE A 103 0.54 16.41 8.17
CA PHE A 103 1.81 17.07 8.45
C PHE A 103 2.56 16.24 9.50
N SER A 104 3.22 15.17 9.07
CA SER A 104 4.19 14.48 9.90
C SER A 104 5.47 15.31 9.96
N SER A 105 5.92 15.65 11.17
CA SER A 105 7.25 16.23 11.45
C SER A 105 8.36 15.34 10.86
N ALA A 106 9.52 15.94 10.60
CA ALA A 106 10.65 15.41 9.84
C ALA A 106 11.04 13.95 10.18
N ALA A 107 10.41 12.98 9.52
CA ALA A 107 10.83 11.58 9.59
C ALA A 107 12.04 11.38 8.68
N LEU A 108 13.04 10.61 9.15
CA LEU A 108 14.18 10.18 8.32
C LEU A 108 13.76 9.36 7.09
N THR A 109 12.56 8.77 7.14
CA THR A 109 12.03 7.83 6.14
C THR A 109 10.90 8.49 5.34
N SER A 110 10.78 8.11 4.05
CA SER A 110 9.76 8.68 3.17
C SER A 110 8.34 8.36 3.67
N LYS A 111 7.35 9.21 3.36
CA LYS A 111 5.94 8.94 3.73
C LYS A 111 5.43 7.60 3.18
N ILE A 112 5.90 7.23 1.99
CA ILE A 112 5.54 5.97 1.32
C ILE A 112 6.20 4.79 2.02
N ASP A 113 7.49 4.92 2.36
CA ASP A 113 8.23 3.88 3.06
C ASP A 113 7.57 3.60 4.44
N ASN A 114 7.19 4.66 5.17
CA ASN A 114 6.47 4.53 6.45
C ASN A 114 5.09 3.87 6.29
N LEU A 115 4.35 4.18 5.21
CA LEU A 115 3.07 3.53 4.92
C LEU A 115 3.26 2.03 4.72
N VAL A 116 4.22 1.63 3.89
CA VAL A 116 4.50 0.20 3.65
C VAL A 116 4.87 -0.50 4.94
N LEU A 117 5.75 0.09 5.75
CA LEU A 117 6.15 -0.47 7.04
C LEU A 117 4.99 -0.64 8.01
N ARG A 118 4.06 0.33 8.09
CA ARG A 118 2.86 0.19 8.95
C ARG A 118 1.96 -0.95 8.49
N LEU A 119 1.73 -1.05 7.19
CA LEU A 119 0.89 -2.12 6.62
C LEU A 119 1.49 -3.51 6.89
N ILE A 120 2.79 -3.68 6.68
CA ILE A 120 3.45 -4.97 6.85
C ILE A 120 3.95 -5.23 8.27
N ALA A 121 3.85 -4.27 9.21
CA ALA A 121 4.38 -4.40 10.57
C ALA A 121 4.02 -5.73 11.26
N PRO A 122 2.77 -6.23 11.21
CA PRO A 122 2.42 -7.52 11.83
C PRO A 122 3.12 -8.73 11.19
N TYR A 123 3.66 -8.57 9.99
CA TYR A 123 4.26 -9.61 9.16
C TYR A 123 5.78 -9.44 9.01
N LEU A 124 6.41 -8.46 9.65
CA LEU A 124 7.87 -8.31 9.61
C LEU A 124 8.59 -9.45 10.34
N ASN A 125 9.84 -9.71 9.94
CA ASN A 125 10.74 -10.71 10.51
C ASN A 125 10.31 -12.17 10.33
N LYS A 126 9.35 -12.43 9.45
CA LYS A 126 8.76 -13.77 9.22
C LYS A 126 9.19 -14.43 7.90
N GLY A 127 10.06 -13.80 7.10
CA GLY A 127 10.56 -14.38 5.86
C GLY A 127 9.62 -14.21 4.65
N HIS A 128 8.67 -13.28 4.71
CA HIS A 128 7.75 -13.03 3.59
C HIS A 128 8.43 -12.35 2.41
N HIS A 129 7.77 -12.41 1.26
CA HIS A 129 8.14 -11.77 0.01
C HIS A 129 7.03 -10.83 -0.44
N LEU A 130 7.29 -9.53 -0.37
CA LEU A 130 6.36 -8.46 -0.71
C LEU A 130 6.48 -8.04 -2.18
N PHE A 131 5.38 -8.15 -2.92
CA PHE A 131 5.22 -7.69 -4.29
C PHE A 131 4.47 -6.35 -4.32
N MET A 132 5.01 -5.35 -5.03
CA MET A 132 4.43 -4.00 -5.07
C MET A 132 4.62 -3.31 -6.42
N ASP A 133 3.78 -2.32 -6.72
CA ASP A 133 3.99 -1.43 -7.87
C ASP A 133 5.12 -0.41 -7.63
N ASN A 134 5.56 0.23 -8.72
CA ASN A 134 6.53 1.31 -8.81
C ASN A 134 6.22 2.51 -7.88
N TYR A 135 4.97 2.69 -7.45
CA TYR A 135 4.61 3.74 -6.51
C TYR A 135 5.20 3.49 -5.11
N TYR A 136 5.38 2.24 -4.71
CA TYR A 136 5.91 1.90 -3.39
C TYR A 136 7.41 1.61 -3.44
N ASN A 137 7.88 0.95 -4.49
CA ASN A 137 9.26 0.47 -4.58
C ASN A 137 10.31 1.59 -4.56
N SER A 138 11.33 1.40 -3.72
CA SER A 138 12.56 2.19 -3.67
C SER A 138 13.73 1.36 -3.16
N VAL A 139 14.96 1.79 -3.48
CA VAL A 139 16.19 1.14 -2.98
C VAL A 139 16.27 1.22 -1.46
N ASN A 140 15.87 2.36 -0.88
CA ASN A 140 15.87 2.57 0.56
C ASN A 140 14.91 1.61 1.27
N LEU A 141 13.65 1.53 0.79
CA LEU A 141 12.63 0.65 1.34
C LEU A 141 13.05 -0.82 1.24
N SER A 142 13.63 -1.24 0.11
CA SER A 142 14.10 -2.62 -0.08
C SER A 142 15.19 -3.01 0.91
N ASN A 143 16.15 -2.11 1.15
CA ASN A 143 17.17 -2.34 2.19
C ASN A 143 16.58 -2.37 3.60
N LEU A 144 15.57 -1.55 3.89
CA LEU A 144 14.92 -1.52 5.19
C LEU A 144 14.12 -2.80 5.46
N LEU A 145 13.36 -3.28 4.48
CA LEU A 145 12.61 -4.53 4.58
C LEU A 145 13.53 -5.75 4.69
N LEU A 146 14.68 -5.74 4.02
CA LEU A 146 15.71 -6.77 4.19
C LEU A 146 16.24 -6.85 5.63
N LYS A 147 16.41 -5.72 6.32
CA LYS A 147 16.78 -5.72 7.75
C LYS A 147 15.72 -6.40 8.61
N HIS A 148 14.48 -6.43 8.15
CA HIS A 148 13.36 -7.11 8.77
C HIS A 148 13.02 -8.46 8.14
N LYS A 149 14.00 -9.13 7.49
CA LYS A 149 13.82 -10.45 6.86
C LYS A 149 12.60 -10.51 5.91
N THR A 150 12.36 -9.44 5.17
CA THR A 150 11.29 -9.37 4.17
C THR A 150 11.90 -9.03 2.82
N HIS A 151 11.69 -9.91 1.85
CA HIS A 151 12.09 -9.67 0.48
C HIS A 151 11.09 -8.78 -0.23
N THR A 152 11.54 -7.99 -1.20
CA THR A 152 10.71 -7.22 -2.12
C THR A 152 10.97 -7.59 -3.57
N THR A 153 9.91 -7.52 -4.38
CA THR A 153 10.00 -7.53 -5.85
C THR A 153 8.95 -6.60 -6.46
N GLY A 154 9.31 -5.92 -7.54
CA GLY A 154 8.33 -5.20 -8.34
C GLY A 154 8.95 -4.25 -9.35
N THR A 155 8.10 -3.44 -9.95
CA THR A 155 8.53 -2.38 -10.88
C THR A 155 9.12 -1.20 -10.10
N LEU A 156 10.01 -0.43 -10.72
CA LEU A 156 10.72 0.68 -10.09
C LEU A 156 10.61 1.93 -10.95
N ARG A 157 10.23 3.08 -10.35
CA ARG A 157 10.29 4.36 -11.09
C ARG A 157 11.73 4.77 -11.33
N SER A 158 12.04 5.19 -12.56
CA SER A 158 13.39 5.61 -12.97
C SER A 158 13.94 6.79 -12.17
N ASN A 159 13.06 7.70 -11.73
CA ASN A 159 13.40 8.91 -10.99
C ASN A 159 13.54 8.73 -9.46
N ARG A 160 13.52 7.48 -8.95
CA ARG A 160 13.75 7.22 -7.52
C ARG A 160 15.20 7.52 -7.13
N ARG A 161 15.36 8.15 -5.96
CA ARG A 161 16.67 8.37 -5.35
C ARG A 161 17.31 7.01 -5.01
N GLY A 162 18.61 6.90 -5.28
CA GLY A 162 19.38 5.68 -5.02
C GLY A 162 19.45 4.71 -6.21
N ASN A 163 18.68 4.94 -7.27
CA ASN A 163 18.77 4.10 -8.46
C ASN A 163 20.15 4.22 -9.13
N PRO A 164 20.74 3.10 -9.60
CA PRO A 164 22.03 3.12 -10.28
C PRO A 164 21.93 3.81 -11.64
N LYS A 165 22.59 4.97 -11.78
CA LYS A 165 22.57 5.78 -13.01
C LYS A 165 23.02 5.00 -14.25
N CYS A 166 24.00 4.11 -14.11
CA CYS A 166 24.50 3.26 -15.19
C CYS A 166 23.43 2.32 -15.77
N VAL A 167 22.44 1.89 -14.97
CA VAL A 167 21.32 1.06 -15.44
C VAL A 167 20.22 1.96 -16.01
N VAL A 168 19.81 3.00 -15.26
CA VAL A 168 18.68 3.85 -15.63
C VAL A 168 18.93 4.63 -16.93
N GLN A 169 20.13 5.19 -17.09
CA GLN A 169 20.48 6.07 -18.22
C GLN A 169 20.92 5.31 -19.48
N LYS A 170 21.20 4.00 -19.39
CA LYS A 170 21.62 3.20 -20.54
C LYS A 170 20.48 3.16 -21.57
N LYS A 171 20.80 3.55 -22.81
CA LYS A 171 19.92 3.34 -23.96
C LYS A 171 20.04 1.88 -24.40
N LEU A 172 18.90 1.22 -24.54
CA LEU A 172 18.76 -0.19 -24.86
C LEU A 172 18.01 -0.35 -26.18
N LYS A 173 18.40 -1.33 -26.99
CA LYS A 173 17.61 -1.80 -28.14
C LYS A 173 16.51 -2.76 -27.66
N PRO A 174 15.39 -2.91 -28.37
CA PRO A 174 14.38 -3.91 -28.01
C PRO A 174 14.99 -5.30 -27.86
N GLY A 175 14.67 -5.98 -26.76
CA GLY A 175 15.27 -7.26 -26.35
C GLY A 175 16.50 -7.13 -25.44
N ASP A 176 17.15 -5.96 -25.38
CA ASP A 176 18.32 -5.77 -24.51
C ASP A 176 17.91 -5.72 -23.03
N HIS A 177 18.83 -6.18 -22.19
CA HIS A 177 18.72 -6.18 -20.74
C HIS A 177 20.04 -5.72 -20.10
N ILE A 178 19.95 -4.89 -19.07
CA ILE A 178 21.07 -4.47 -18.23
C ILE A 178 20.65 -4.50 -16.77
N TRP A 179 21.59 -4.80 -15.88
CA TRP A 179 21.32 -4.89 -14.47
C TRP A 179 22.52 -4.43 -13.64
N LYS A 180 22.24 -4.12 -12.38
CA LYS A 180 23.26 -3.91 -11.35
C LYS A 180 22.75 -4.46 -10.03
N ARG A 181 23.60 -5.20 -9.33
CA ARG A 181 23.35 -5.67 -7.98
C ARG A 181 24.25 -4.92 -7.00
N GLN A 182 23.69 -4.48 -5.89
CA GLN A 182 24.43 -3.96 -4.74
C GLN A 182 23.94 -4.73 -3.50
N ASN A 183 24.83 -5.54 -2.92
CA ASN A 183 24.47 -6.49 -1.86
C ASN A 183 23.30 -7.38 -2.31
N SER A 184 22.23 -7.46 -1.52
CA SER A 184 21.05 -8.25 -1.87
C SER A 184 20.12 -7.53 -2.86
N VAL A 185 20.25 -6.21 -3.08
CA VAL A 185 19.35 -5.45 -3.96
C VAL A 185 19.82 -5.54 -5.41
N TYR A 186 19.00 -6.14 -6.26
CA TYR A 186 19.17 -6.24 -7.71
C TYR A 186 18.21 -5.30 -8.43
N ILE A 187 18.72 -4.50 -9.35
CA ILE A 187 17.93 -3.61 -10.19
C ILE A 187 18.24 -3.94 -11.65
N SER A 188 17.21 -4.24 -12.42
CA SER A 188 17.31 -4.51 -13.86
C SER A 188 16.48 -3.52 -14.66
N LYS A 189 16.95 -3.27 -15.88
CA LYS A 189 16.25 -2.55 -16.93
C LYS A 189 16.21 -3.45 -18.16
N TRP A 190 15.03 -3.74 -18.67
CA TRP A 190 14.85 -4.35 -19.99
C TRP A 190 14.19 -3.36 -20.94
N LYS A 191 14.37 -3.59 -22.25
CA LYS A 191 13.63 -2.88 -23.29
C LYS A 191 12.69 -3.83 -24.03
N ASP A 192 11.39 -3.64 -23.84
CA ASP A 192 10.36 -4.19 -24.73
C ASP A 192 9.88 -3.06 -25.66
N LYS A 193 8.56 -2.78 -25.76
CA LYS A 193 8.07 -1.55 -26.40
C LYS A 193 8.52 -0.29 -25.64
N ARG A 194 8.67 -0.40 -24.32
CA ARG A 194 9.12 0.66 -23.41
C ARG A 194 10.17 0.11 -22.46
N ASP A 195 10.92 1.02 -21.84
CA ASP A 195 11.87 0.66 -20.80
C ASP A 195 11.07 0.19 -19.57
N VAL A 196 11.37 -1.01 -19.09
CA VAL A 196 10.82 -1.54 -17.83
C VAL A 196 11.97 -1.67 -16.85
N LEU A 197 11.83 -1.00 -15.70
CA LEU A 197 12.80 -1.05 -14.61
C LEU A 197 12.18 -1.85 -13.46
N CYS A 198 12.92 -2.81 -12.94
CA CYS A 198 12.49 -3.69 -11.87
C CYS A 198 13.51 -3.66 -10.72
N ILE A 199 13.02 -3.94 -9.52
CA ILE A 199 13.84 -4.14 -8.33
C ILE A 199 13.45 -5.47 -7.68
N THR A 200 14.44 -6.20 -7.20
CA THR A 200 14.24 -7.42 -6.42
C THR A 200 15.34 -7.55 -5.37
N THR A 201 15.06 -8.34 -4.34
CA THR A 201 16.00 -8.64 -3.25
C THR A 201 16.28 -10.13 -3.06
N ASN A 202 15.64 -10.99 -3.87
CA ASN A 202 16.10 -12.36 -4.11
C ASN A 202 17.31 -12.35 -5.04
#